data_AF-A0A815X106-F1
#
_entry.id   AF-A0A815X106-F1
#
_cell.length_a   1.000
_cell.length_b   1.000
_cell.length_c   1.000
_cell.angle_alpha   90.00
_cell.angle_beta   90.00
_cell.angle_gamma   90.00
#
_symmetry.space_group_name_H-M   'P 1'
#
loop_
_entity.id
_entity.type
_entity.pdbx_description
1 polymer ?
#
loop_
_entity_poly.entity_id
_entity_poly.type
_entity_poly.pdbx_seq_one_letter_code
_entity_poly.pdbx_strand_id
1 'polypeptide(L)'
;VKSVCFQRPRLAMNEAYGIEKFISLVKFKQNQNIYAQDDTMFIRVEVDFLSKPQEFQSDLGEMLIVDEQHTDSIHDDLMRKVLISN
;
A
#
# COMPACT_ATOMS: atom_id res chain seq x y z
N VAL A 1 -18.90 16.38 -6.54
CA VAL A 1 -17.62 16.87 -7.13
C VAL A 1 -16.70 15.68 -7.31
N LYS A 2 -16.26 15.36 -8.54
CA LYS A 2 -15.26 14.29 -8.76
C LYS A 2 -13.89 14.88 -8.44
N SER A 3 -13.22 14.36 -7.40
CA SER A 3 -11.87 14.80 -7.05
C SER A 3 -10.88 14.41 -8.17
N VAL A 4 -9.99 15.32 -8.53
CA VAL A 4 -8.92 15.08 -9.53
C VAL A 4 -7.92 14.03 -9.06
N CYS A 5 -7.77 13.86 -7.74
CA CYS A 5 -6.87 12.90 -7.10
C CYS A 5 -7.22 11.43 -7.41
N PHE A 6 -8.50 11.14 -7.69
CA PHE A 6 -9.00 9.77 -7.91
C PHE A 6 -9.41 9.51 -9.37
N GLN A 7 -9.01 10.37 -10.31
CA GLN A 7 -9.23 10.13 -11.73
C GLN A 7 -8.19 9.17 -12.30
N ARG A 8 -8.46 8.64 -13.51
CA ARG A 8 -7.46 7.84 -14.23
C ARG A 8 -6.18 8.68 -14.41
N PRO A 9 -5.01 8.19 -13.96
CA PRO A 9 -3.76 8.92 -14.09
C PRO A 9 -3.45 9.26 -15.54
N ARG A 10 -3.05 10.50 -15.78
CA ARG A 10 -2.56 10.99 -17.09
C ARG A 10 -1.04 11.15 -17.11
N LEU A 11 -0.42 11.12 -15.93
CA LEU A 11 1.00 11.23 -15.67
C LEU A 11 1.40 10.08 -14.72
N ALA A 12 2.65 10.08 -14.25
CA ALA A 12 3.16 9.07 -13.33
C ALA A 12 2.40 9.00 -12.00
N MET A 13 1.89 10.12 -11.49
CA MET A 13 1.17 10.21 -10.22
C MET A 13 -0.01 11.18 -10.32
N ASN A 14 -1.09 10.87 -9.62
CA ASN A 14 -2.17 11.83 -9.36
C ASN A 14 -1.79 12.80 -8.24
N GLU A 15 -2.56 13.87 -8.11
CA GLU A 15 -2.48 14.74 -6.93
C GLU A 15 -2.78 13.96 -5.66
N ALA A 16 -1.98 14.20 -4.61
CA ALA A 16 -2.16 13.56 -3.32
C ALA A 16 -3.47 14.01 -2.65
N TYR A 17 -4.18 13.07 -2.05
CA TYR A 17 -5.35 13.35 -1.21
C TYR A 17 -5.10 12.75 0.17
N GLY A 18 -5.26 13.54 1.23
CA GLY A 18 -4.94 13.12 2.58
C GLY A 18 -5.33 14.14 3.64
N ILE A 19 -4.72 14.01 4.81
CA ILE A 19 -5.00 14.85 5.99
C ILE A 19 -3.80 15.76 6.25
N GLU A 20 -3.99 17.07 6.14
CA GLU A 20 -2.92 18.06 6.32
C GLU A 20 -2.34 18.06 7.75
N LYS A 21 -3.19 17.81 8.75
CA LYS A 21 -2.82 17.82 10.18
C LYS A 21 -2.93 16.43 10.80
N PHE A 22 -2.19 15.47 10.23
CA PHE A 22 -2.22 14.07 10.65
C PHE A 22 -1.76 13.85 12.10
N ILE A 23 -0.67 14.49 12.51
CA ILE A 23 -0.15 14.43 13.88
C ILE A 23 0.28 15.81 14.37
N SER A 24 0.01 16.12 15.63
CA SER A 24 0.49 17.36 16.25
C SER A 24 2.01 17.31 16.43
N LEU A 25 2.70 18.32 15.91
CA LEU A 25 4.16 18.45 16.09
C LEU A 25 4.55 18.54 17.57
N VAL A 26 3.70 19.15 18.41
CA VAL A 26 3.92 19.22 19.86
C VAL A 26 3.94 17.83 20.47
N LYS A 27 3.00 16.95 20.08
CA LYS A 27 2.97 15.55 20.53
C LYS A 27 4.16 14.75 19.98
N PHE A 28 4.52 14.98 18.72
CA PHE A 28 5.64 14.29 18.08
C PHE A 28 7.00 14.65 18.70
N LYS A 29 7.18 15.89 19.17
CA LYS A 29 8.44 16.34 19.78
C LYS A 29 8.54 16.10 21.29
N GLN A 30 7.57 15.43 21.91
CA GLN A 30 7.66 15.13 23.34
C GLN A 30 8.85 14.20 23.63
N ASN A 31 9.48 14.36 24.80
CA ASN A 31 10.59 13.52 25.24
C ASN A 31 10.23 12.01 25.26
N GLN A 32 8.94 11.69 25.37
CA GLN A 32 8.39 10.35 25.19
C GLN A 32 7.59 10.30 23.88
N ASN A 33 8.28 10.38 22.74
CA ASN A 33 7.64 10.22 21.44
C ASN A 33 7.32 8.74 21.20
N ILE A 34 6.04 8.36 21.31
CA ILE A 34 5.61 6.98 21.07
C ILE A 34 5.52 6.60 19.58
N TYR A 35 5.68 7.58 18.68
CA TYR A 35 5.49 7.39 17.23
C TYR A 35 6.81 7.19 16.47
N ALA A 36 7.95 7.61 17.06
CA ALA A 36 9.26 7.39 16.49
C ALA A 36 10.22 6.88 17.57
N GLN A 37 10.91 5.79 17.26
CA GLN A 37 11.91 5.16 18.13
C GLN A 37 13.16 4.91 17.28
N ASP A 38 14.36 5.12 17.86
CA ASP A 38 15.64 4.95 17.15
C ASP A 38 15.69 5.71 15.82
N ASP A 39 15.19 6.95 15.83
CA ASP A 39 15.06 7.85 14.67
C ASP A 39 14.24 7.27 13.49
N THR A 40 13.39 6.29 13.79
CA THR A 40 12.60 5.55 12.80
C THR A 40 11.11 5.61 13.14
N MET A 41 10.26 5.72 12.11
CA MET A 41 8.80 5.62 12.23
C MET A 41 8.21 4.72 11.15
N PHE A 42 7.07 4.08 11.46
CA PHE A 42 6.35 3.23 10.52
C PHE A 42 5.00 3.86 10.17
N ILE A 43 4.66 3.88 8.88
CA ILE A 43 3.37 4.37 8.37
C ILE A 43 2.68 3.20 7.68
N ARG A 44 1.44 2.90 8.09
CA ARG A 44 0.59 1.89 7.48
C ARG A 44 -0.57 2.57 6.78
N VAL A 45 -0.78 2.24 5.51
CA VAL A 45 -1.93 2.67 4.71
C VAL A 45 -2.70 1.42 4.31
N GLU A 46 -4.02 1.44 4.56
CA GLU A 46 -4.92 0.35 4.17
C GLU A 46 -5.85 0.83 3.06
N VAL A 47 -6.10 -0.03 2.08
CA VAL A 47 -6.97 0.25 0.95
C VAL A 47 -8.06 -0.81 0.91
N ASP A 48 -9.29 -0.37 1.15
CA ASP A 48 -10.45 -1.24 1.10
C ASP A 48 -11.06 -1.22 -0.30
N PHE A 49 -11.13 -2.40 -0.92
CA PHE A 49 -11.87 -2.61 -2.15
C PHE A 49 -13.34 -2.84 -1.82
N LEU A 50 -14.10 -1.74 -1.68
CA LEU A 50 -15.50 -1.75 -1.26
C LEU A 50 -16.48 -2.36 -2.28
N SER A 51 -16.02 -2.63 -3.50
CA SER A 51 -16.80 -3.30 -4.53
C SER A 51 -16.13 -4.63 -4.86
N LYS A 52 -16.94 -5.70 -4.98
CA LYS A 52 -16.48 -6.91 -5.66
C LYS A 52 -16.00 -6.49 -7.05
N PRO A 53 -14.87 -7.01 -7.56
CA PRO A 53 -14.45 -6.71 -8.91
C PRO A 53 -15.65 -6.97 -9.81
N GLN A 54 -16.12 -5.93 -10.50
CA GLN A 54 -17.11 -6.09 -11.53
C GLN A 54 -16.48 -7.05 -12.53
N GLU A 55 -17.09 -8.21 -12.76
CA GLU A 55 -16.70 -9.09 -13.86
C GLU A 55 -16.78 -8.25 -15.13
N PHE A 56 -15.64 -7.74 -15.58
CA PHE A 56 -15.55 -7.09 -16.87
C PHE A 56 -15.69 -8.21 -17.91
N GLN A 57 -16.92 -8.45 -18.38
CA GLN A 57 -17.13 -9.15 -19.65
C GLN A 57 -16.60 -8.23 -20.76
N SER A 58 -15.37 -8.47 -21.18
CA SER A 58 -14.83 -7.87 -22.39
C SER A 58 -15.40 -8.63 -23.60
N ASP A 59 -16.28 -8.00 -24.37
CA ASP A 59 -16.67 -8.46 -25.72
C ASP A 59 -15.52 -8.32 -26.75
N LEU A 60 -14.32 -7.96 -26.30
CA LEU A 60 -13.09 -7.94 -27.08
C LEU A 60 -12.07 -8.81 -26.38
N GLY A 61 -11.92 -10.02 -26.92
CA GLY A 61 -10.85 -11.02 -26.74
C GLY A 61 -9.87 -10.83 -25.59
N GLU A 62 -9.94 -11.78 -24.65
CA GLU A 62 -8.89 -12.15 -23.69
C GLU A 62 -8.38 -11.02 -22.76
N MET A 63 -9.17 -10.73 -21.73
CA MET A 63 -8.59 -10.22 -20.48
C MET A 63 -8.04 -11.43 -19.69
N LEU A 64 -6.73 -11.66 -19.79
CA LEU A 64 -5.99 -12.55 -18.90
C LEU A 64 -6.17 -12.05 -17.46
N ILE A 65 -7.06 -12.68 -16.71
CA ILE A 65 -7.06 -12.60 -15.24
C ILE A 65 -5.87 -13.46 -14.81
N VAL A 66 -4.72 -12.84 -14.61
CA VAL A 66 -3.61 -13.48 -13.90
C VAL A 66 -3.92 -13.37 -12.42
N ASP A 67 -4.74 -14.28 -11.91
CA ASP A 67 -4.73 -14.64 -10.49
C ASP A 67 -3.46 -15.47 -10.23
N GLU A 68 -2.29 -14.84 -10.30
CA GLU A 68 -1.12 -15.39 -9.62
C GLU A 68 -1.21 -14.97 -8.16
N GLN A 69 -1.83 -15.86 -7.38
CA GLN A 69 -1.45 -16.05 -5.98
C GLN A 69 0.06 -16.27 -5.91
N HIS A 70 0.84 -15.20 -5.74
CA HIS A 70 2.27 -15.27 -5.45
C HIS A 70 2.70 -14.12 -4.54
N THR A 71 2.24 -14.15 -3.29
CA THR A 71 2.90 -13.39 -2.21
C THR A 71 3.26 -14.20 -0.97
N ASP A 72 3.08 -15.53 -0.97
CA ASP A 72 3.54 -16.36 0.16
C ASP A 72 4.91 -17.05 -0.09
N SER A 73 5.53 -16.90 -1.27
CA SER A 73 6.79 -17.61 -1.57
C SER A 73 8.08 -16.84 -1.23
N ILE A 74 8.06 -15.51 -1.05
CA ILE A 74 9.32 -14.76 -0.82
C ILE A 74 9.79 -14.89 0.64
N HIS A 75 8.86 -15.02 1.59
CA HIS A 75 9.23 -15.14 3.00
C HIS A 75 9.78 -16.53 3.34
N ASP A 76 9.22 -17.60 2.75
CA ASP A 76 9.68 -18.97 3.00
C ASP A 76 11.02 -19.28 2.34
N ASP A 77 11.29 -18.74 1.15
CA ASP A 77 12.55 -18.99 0.43
C ASP A 77 13.73 -18.21 1.04
N LEU A 78 13.46 -17.06 1.68
CA LEU A 78 14.44 -16.33 2.47
C LEU A 78 14.75 -17.05 3.80
N MET A 79 13.73 -17.60 4.46
CA MET A 79 13.90 -18.36 5.72
C MET A 79 14.60 -19.70 5.49
N ARG A 80 14.36 -20.39 4.35
CA ARG A 80 15.09 -21.61 3.98
C ARG A 80 16.57 -21.37 3.70
N LYS A 81 16.93 -20.25 3.05
CA LYS A 81 18.35 -19.94 2.78
C LYS A 81 19.13 -19.59 4.05
N VAL A 82 18.50 -18.96 5.04
CA VAL A 82 19.14 -18.65 6.32
C VAL A 82 19.37 -19.90 7.17
N LEU A 83 18.50 -20.92 7.07
CA LEU A 83 18.63 -22.16 7.85
C LEU A 83 19.61 -23.20 7.26
N ILE A 84 20.03 -23.05 6.01
CA ILE A 84 21.00 -23.96 5.35
C ILE A 84 22.44 -23.41 5.43
N SER A 85 22.64 -22.24 6.04
CA SER A 85 23.94 -21.55 6.10
C SER A 85 24.63 -21.58 7.46
N ASN A 86 24.19 -22.43 8.40
CA ASN A 86 24.86 -22.66 9.71
C ASN A 86 25.26 -24.13 9.88
#